data_AF-A0A966LCN8-F1
#
_entry.id   AF-A0A966LCN8-F1
#
_cell.length_a   1.000
_cell.length_b   1.000
_cell.length_c   1.000
_cell.angle_alpha   90.00
_cell.angle_beta   90.00
_cell.angle_gamma   90.00
#
_symmetry.space_group_name_H-M   'P 1'
#
loop_
_entity.id
_entity.type
_entity.pdbx_description
1 polymer ?
#
loop_
_entity_poly.entity_id
_entity_poly.type
_entity_poly.pdbx_seq_one_letter_code
_entity_poly.pdbx_strand_id
1 'polypeptide(L)'
;MDELKQQIQNLLAQDLMLEGSFKNQVLEKLNTLNQSQLNAILNSLQNLVNLEQKVVTQTVAKNPNFFHQIQHKILQIMHDDFLKKEAVVHQQAEIDLVQNLNNLAT
;
A
#
# COMPACT_ATOMS: atom_id res chain seq x y z
N MET A 1 26.84 0.62 14.40
CA MET A 1 25.81 -0.40 14.75
C MET A 1 24.41 0.14 14.47
N ASP A 2 24.11 1.39 14.82
CA ASP A 2 22.81 2.01 14.52
C ASP A 2 22.56 2.22 13.02
N GLU A 3 23.60 2.51 12.25
CA GLU A 3 23.51 2.60 10.79
C GLU A 3 23.01 1.29 10.14
N LEU A 4 23.47 0.14 10.61
CA LEU A 4 23.01 -1.17 10.12
C LEU A 4 21.53 -1.40 10.46
N LYS A 5 21.11 -1.02 11.67
CA LYS A 5 19.69 -1.10 12.06
C LYS A 5 18.84 -0.22 11.19
N GLN A 6 19.29 1.01 10.90
CA GLN A 6 18.57 1.94 10.03
C GLN A 6 18.46 1.41 8.60
N GLN A 7 19.53 0.82 8.07
CA GLN A 7 19.49 0.19 6.74
C GLN A 7 18.50 -0.97 6.69
N ILE A 8 18.46 -1.82 7.72
CA ILE A 8 17.47 -2.90 7.83
C ILE A 8 16.04 -2.36 7.90
N GLN A 9 15.80 -1.33 8.73
CA GLN A 9 14.50 -0.68 8.82
C GLN A 9 14.02 -0.12 7.48
N ASN A 10 14.92 0.55 6.75
CA ASN A 10 14.61 1.11 5.43
C ASN A 10 14.25 0.01 4.43
N LEU A 11 14.98 -1.10 4.41
CA LEU A 11 14.66 -2.24 3.53
C LEU A 11 13.30 -2.86 3.86
N LEU A 12 13.00 -3.08 5.13
CA LEU A 12 11.70 -3.63 5.56
C LEU A 12 10.52 -2.72 5.21
N ALA A 13 10.73 -1.40 5.20
CA ALA A 13 9.71 -0.42 4.82
C ALA A 13 9.50 -0.33 3.30
N GLN A 14 10.56 -0.53 2.51
CA GLN A 14 10.49 -0.50 1.04
C GLN A 14 9.94 -1.81 0.45
N ASP A 15 10.19 -2.93 1.13
CA ASP A 15 9.67 -4.22 0.76
C ASP A 15 8.14 -4.22 0.84
N LEU A 16 7.45 -4.72 -0.20
CA LEU A 16 5.98 -4.77 -0.25
C LEU A 16 5.43 -6.19 -0.07
N MET A 17 6.29 -7.21 -0.09
CA MET A 17 5.92 -8.62 -0.21
C MET A 17 6.04 -9.38 1.11
N LEU A 18 6.93 -8.96 2.01
CA LEU A 18 7.08 -9.52 3.35
C LEU A 18 5.83 -9.23 4.19
N GLU A 19 5.35 -10.27 4.87
CA GLU A 19 4.23 -10.17 5.79
C GLU A 19 4.52 -9.18 6.93
N GLY A 20 3.52 -8.37 7.28
CA GLY A 20 3.64 -7.37 8.35
C GLY A 20 4.05 -7.96 9.70
N SER A 21 3.58 -9.17 10.02
CA SER A 21 3.96 -9.91 11.23
C SER A 21 5.46 -10.21 11.29
N PHE A 22 6.05 -10.68 10.19
CA PHE A 22 7.47 -10.94 10.08
C PHE A 22 8.29 -9.65 10.19
N LYS A 23 7.88 -8.58 9.49
CA LYS A 23 8.52 -7.27 9.57
C LYS A 23 8.60 -6.77 11.01
N ASN A 24 7.48 -6.84 11.74
CA ASN A 24 7.41 -6.42 13.13
C ASN A 24 8.35 -7.23 14.03
N GLN A 25 8.40 -8.56 13.86
CA GLN A 25 9.30 -9.42 14.64
C GLN A 25 10.78 -9.09 14.40
N VAL A 26 11.17 -8.78 13.16
CA VAL A 26 12.54 -8.36 12.85
C VAL A 26 12.84 -7.02 13.52
N LEU A 27 11.93 -6.04 13.41
CA LEU A 27 12.07 -4.72 14.03
C LEU A 27 12.22 -4.79 15.56
N GLU A 28 11.39 -5.60 16.22
CA GLU A 28 11.45 -5.80 17.67
C GLU A 28 12.80 -6.37 18.13
N LYS A 29 13.41 -7.24 17.31
CA LYS A 29 14.69 -7.88 17.64
C LYS A 29 15.91 -7.02 17.28
N LEU A 30 15.80 -5.98 16.47
CA LEU A 30 16.96 -5.18 16.02
C LEU A 30 17.83 -4.65 17.17
N ASN A 31 17.23 -4.32 18.30
CA ASN A 31 17.95 -3.78 19.46
C ASN A 31 18.67 -4.83 20.30
N THR A 32 18.37 -6.12 20.13
CA THR A 32 18.96 -7.22 20.91
C THR A 32 20.03 -8.00 20.13
N LEU A 33 20.19 -7.73 18.84
CA LEU A 33 21.13 -8.41 17.96
C LEU A 33 22.51 -7.77 17.96
N ASN A 34 23.54 -8.60 17.81
CA ASN A 34 24.91 -8.15 17.62
C ASN A 34 25.20 -7.79 16.15
N GLN A 35 26.35 -7.17 15.90
CA GLN A 35 26.72 -6.68 14.56
C GLN A 35 26.77 -7.79 13.50
N SER A 36 27.26 -8.99 13.84
CA SER A 36 27.32 -10.11 12.89
C SER A 36 25.92 -10.56 12.47
N GLN A 37 25.00 -10.65 13.43
CA GLN A 37 23.60 -10.97 13.18
C GLN A 37 22.91 -9.90 12.35
N LEU A 38 23.16 -8.61 12.65
CA LEU A 38 22.63 -7.49 11.86
C LEU A 38 23.13 -7.55 10.40
N ASN A 39 24.42 -7.81 10.19
CA ASN A 39 24.96 -7.97 8.83
C ASN A 39 24.34 -9.16 8.08
N ALA A 40 24.11 -10.28 8.76
CA ALA A 40 23.48 -11.44 8.15
C ALA A 40 22.03 -11.14 7.73
N ILE A 41 21.28 -10.41 8.56
CA ILE A 41 19.93 -9.95 8.23
C ILE A 41 19.97 -8.97 7.05
N LEU A 42 20.86 -7.99 7.08
CA LEU A 42 21.00 -7.00 6.02
C LEU A 42 21.26 -7.68 4.67
N ASN A 43 22.22 -8.60 4.61
CA ASN A 43 22.53 -9.34 3.38
C ASN A 43 21.35 -10.20 2.90
N SER A 44 20.63 -10.84 3.84
CA SER A 44 19.47 -11.67 3.50
C SER A 44 18.32 -10.83 2.92
N LEU A 45 18.04 -9.67 3.52
CA LEU A 45 17.02 -8.74 3.03
C LEU A 45 17.40 -8.15 1.67
N GLN A 46 18.66 -7.75 1.47
CA GLN A 46 19.14 -7.26 0.18
C GLN A 46 18.99 -8.32 -0.92
N ASN A 47 19.33 -9.59 -0.62
CA ASN A 47 19.14 -10.69 -1.56
C ASN A 47 17.66 -10.92 -1.87
N LEU A 48 16.79 -10.86 -0.87
CA LEU A 48 15.35 -11.00 -1.05
C LEU A 48 14.80 -9.90 -1.97
N VAL A 49 15.07 -8.63 -1.66
CA VAL A 49 14.64 -7.48 -2.48
C VAL A 49 15.12 -7.61 -3.93
N ASN A 50 16.36 -8.05 -4.14
CA ASN A 50 16.90 -8.29 -5.48
C ASN A 50 16.14 -9.42 -6.23
N LEU A 51 15.80 -10.50 -5.54
CA LEU A 51 15.02 -11.60 -6.12
C LEU A 51 13.61 -11.14 -6.47
N GLU A 52 12.95 -10.38 -5.59
CA GLU A 52 11.63 -9.80 -5.84
C GLU A 52 11.65 -8.87 -7.05
N GLN A 53 12.61 -7.95 -7.12
CA GLN A 53 12.75 -7.06 -8.26
C GLN A 53 12.95 -7.83 -9.56
N LYS A 54 13.72 -8.92 -9.54
CA LYS A 54 13.91 -9.79 -10.71
C LYS A 54 12.60 -10.49 -11.11
N VAL A 55 11.84 -11.02 -10.15
CA VAL A 55 10.55 -11.68 -10.42
C VAL A 55 9.54 -10.68 -10.96
N VAL A 56 9.43 -9.49 -10.36
CA VAL A 56 8.57 -8.40 -10.85
C VAL A 56 8.96 -8.03 -12.28
N THR A 57 10.25 -7.77 -12.52
CA THR A 57 10.76 -7.39 -13.85
C THR A 57 10.46 -8.46 -14.90
N GLN A 58 10.66 -9.74 -14.58
CA GLN A 58 10.33 -10.85 -15.47
C GLN A 58 8.83 -10.98 -15.72
N THR A 59 8.00 -10.75 -14.70
CA THR A 59 6.54 -10.85 -14.80
C THR A 59 5.99 -9.72 -15.65
N VAL A 60 6.46 -8.50 -15.42
CA VAL A 60 6.14 -7.32 -16.23
C VAL A 60 6.62 -7.50 -17.67
N ALA A 61 7.85 -8.01 -17.88
CA ALA A 61 8.35 -8.28 -19.23
C ALA A 61 7.52 -9.33 -19.98
N LYS A 62 6.96 -10.33 -19.28
CA LYS A 62 6.05 -11.33 -19.85
C LYS A 62 4.63 -10.78 -20.11
N ASN A 63 4.26 -9.66 -19.50
CA ASN A 63 2.98 -9.00 -19.69
C ASN A 63 3.18 -7.52 -20.09
N PRO A 64 3.40 -7.22 -21.39
CA PRO A 64 3.66 -5.85 -21.85
C PRO A 64 2.54 -4.86 -21.53
N ASN A 65 1.32 -5.35 -21.25
CA ASN A 65 0.17 -4.52 -20.89
C ASN A 65 -0.06 -4.41 -19.37
N PHE A 66 0.83 -4.96 -18.54
CA PHE A 66 0.67 -4.97 -17.08
C PHE A 66 0.40 -3.57 -16.50
N PHE A 67 1.20 -2.57 -16.89
CA PHE A 67 1.01 -1.20 -16.42
C PHE A 67 -0.28 -0.56 -16.94
N HIS A 68 -0.67 -0.84 -18.20
CA HIS A 68 -1.96 -0.40 -18.73
C HIS A 68 -3.13 -0.98 -17.93
N GLN A 69 -3.06 -2.26 -17.55
CA GLN A 69 -4.10 -2.91 -16.72
C GLN A 69 -4.20 -2.29 -15.32
N ILE A 70 -3.06 -1.97 -14.69
CA ILE A 70 -3.05 -1.26 -13.40
C ILE A 70 -3.66 0.14 -13.55
N GLN A 71 -3.25 0.88 -14.58
CA GLN A 71 -3.78 2.22 -14.86
C GLN A 71 -5.30 2.18 -15.06
N HIS A 72 -5.81 1.22 -15.84
CA HIS A 72 -7.25 1.04 -16.02
C HIS A 72 -7.98 0.73 -14.71
N LYS A 73 -7.43 -0.14 -13.86
CA LYS A 73 -8.02 -0.42 -12.54
C LYS A 73 -8.06 0.81 -11.63
N ILE A 74 -6.98 1.60 -11.61
CA ILE A 74 -6.94 2.85 -10.83
C ILE A 74 -8.02 3.82 -11.32
N LEU A 75 -8.14 4.01 -12.65
CA LEU A 75 -9.17 4.87 -13.22
C LEU A 75 -10.59 4.39 -12.90
N GLN A 76 -10.82 3.07 -12.92
CA GLN A 76 -12.09 2.47 -12.50
C GLN A 76 -12.41 2.77 -11.04
N ILE A 77 -11.46 2.53 -10.12
CA ILE A 77 -11.64 2.82 -8.69
C ILE A 77 -11.97 4.30 -8.47
N MET A 78 -11.22 5.20 -9.13
CA MET A 78 -11.46 6.64 -9.02
C MET A 78 -12.84 7.04 -9.55
N HIS A 79 -13.28 6.43 -10.65
CA HIS A 79 -14.60 6.68 -11.22
C HIS A 79 -15.72 6.17 -10.29
N ASP A 80 -15.59 4.97 -9.76
CA ASP A 80 -16.56 4.37 -8.83
C ASP A 80 -16.69 5.20 -7.55
N ASP A 81 -15.57 5.69 -7.02
CA ASP A 81 -15.57 6.59 -5.86
C ASP A 81 -16.21 7.94 -6.16
N PHE A 82 -16.01 8.48 -7.37
CA PHE A 82 -16.68 9.70 -7.82
C PHE A 82 -18.20 9.49 -7.90
N LEU A 83 -18.66 8.43 -8.56
CA LEU A 83 -20.08 8.11 -8.67
C LEU A 83 -20.76 7.89 -7.31
N LYS A 84 -20.07 7.23 -6.37
CA LYS A 84 -20.57 7.07 -5.00
C LYS A 84 -20.76 8.41 -4.29
N LYS A 85 -19.82 9.34 -4.46
CA LYS A 85 -19.94 10.69 -3.86
C LYS A 85 -21.09 11.48 -4.47
N GLU A 86 -21.24 11.46 -5.79
CA GLU A 86 -22.37 12.11 -6.49
C GLU A 86 -23.72 11.54 -6.00
N ALA A 87 -23.84 10.22 -5.88
CA ALA A 87 -25.06 9.58 -5.38
C ALA A 87 -25.44 10.04 -3.95
N VAL A 88 -24.46 10.23 -3.07
CA VAL A 88 -24.69 10.75 -1.72
C VAL A 88 -25.14 12.21 -1.75
N VAL A 89 -24.55 13.04 -2.60
CA VAL A 89 -24.94 14.45 -2.76
C VAL A 89 -26.38 14.56 -3.28
N HIS A 90 -26.75 13.75 -4.27
CA HIS A 90 -28.12 13.71 -4.79
C HIS A 90 -29.14 13.26 -3.74
N GLN A 91 -28.84 12.21 -2.99
CA GLN A 91 -29.71 11.75 -1.89
C GLN A 91 -29.90 12.83 -0.82
N GLN A 92 -28.82 13.54 -0.46
CA GLN A 92 -28.92 14.62 0.53
C GLN A 92 -29.77 15.79 0.00
N ALA A 93 -29.61 16.17 -1.27
CA ALA A 93 -30.42 17.22 -1.88
C ALA A 93 -31.91 16.88 -1.93
N GLU A 94 -32.27 15.61 -2.19
CA GLU A 94 -33.66 15.15 -2.14
C GLU A 94 -34.24 15.21 -0.72
N ILE A 95 -33.47 14.79 0.28
CA ILE A 95 -33.87 14.88 1.70
C ILE A 95 -34.13 16.33 2.09
N ASP A 96 -33.23 17.24 1.74
CA ASP A 96 -33.33 18.67 2.07
C ASP A 96 -34.54 19.32 1.39
N LEU A 97 -34.83 18.96 0.14
CA LEU A 97 -36.03 19.42 -0.58
C LEU A 97 -37.32 18.97 0.10
N VAL A 98 -37.41 17.70 0.49
CA VAL A 98 -38.59 17.16 1.20
C VAL A 98 -38.78 17.84 2.55
N GLN A 99 -37.70 18.06 3.31
CA GLN A 99 -37.76 18.76 4.59
C GLN A 99 -38.24 20.21 4.41
N ASN A 100 -37.71 20.93 3.43
CA ASN A 100 -38.12 22.31 3.15
C ASN A 100 -39.59 22.40 2.71
N LEU A 101 -40.07 21.47 1.87
CA LEU A 101 -41.48 21.42 1.47
C LEU A 101 -42.42 21.17 2.66
N ASN A 102 -42.05 20.26 3.56
CA ASN A 102 -42.84 20.00 4.77
C ASN A 102 -42.90 21.21 5.70
N ASN A 103 -41.80 21.96 5.83
CA ASN A 103 -41.75 23.16 6.67
C ASN A 103 -42.56 24.35 6.08
N LEU A 104 -42.81 24.36 4.76
CA LEU A 104 -43.62 25.38 4.09
C LEU A 104 -45.14 25.07 4.14
N ALA A 105 -45.51 23.84 4.47
CA ALA A 105 -46.90 23.37 4.55
C ALA A 105 -47.53 23.51 5.95
N THR A 106 -46.76 23.99 6.93
CA THR A 106 -47.16 24.32 8.31
C THR A 106 -47.21 25.81 8.54
#